data_AF-A0A378BP31-F1
#
_entry.id   AF-A0A378BP31-F1
#
_cell.length_a   1.000
_cell.length_b   1.000
_cell.length_c   1.000
_cell.angle_alpha   90.00
_cell.angle_beta   90.00
_cell.angle_gamma   90.00
#
_symmetry.space_group_name_H-M   'P 1'
#
loop_
_entity.id
_entity.type
_entity.pdbx_description
1 polymer ?
#
loop_
_entity_poly.entity_id
_entity_poly.type
_entity_poly.pdbx_seq_one_letter_code
_entity_poly.pdbx_strand_id
1 'polypeptide(L)'
;MQTKKTEIWVGVFLLVALLAALFVCLKAANVTSLRTEPTYRLYATFDNIGGLKARSPVRIGGVVVGRVADITLDPKTYLPRVELDIDERYNHIPDTSSLAIRTSGLLGEQYLALNVGF
;
A
#
# COMPACT_ATOMS: atom_id res chain seq x y z
N MET A 1 43.41 -18.41 32.15
CA MET A 1 43.55 -17.70 30.86
C MET A 1 42.73 -18.41 29.78
N GLN A 2 41.45 -18.07 29.61
CA GLN A 2 40.55 -18.60 28.55
C GLN A 2 39.76 -17.47 27.85
N THR A 3 40.04 -16.20 28.18
CA THR A 3 39.27 -15.01 27.77
C THR A 3 39.13 -14.84 26.25
N LYS A 4 40.16 -15.18 25.47
CA LYS A 4 40.12 -15.05 24.00
C LYS A 4 39.10 -15.95 23.31
N LYS A 5 38.83 -17.15 23.84
CA LYS A 5 37.81 -18.05 23.27
C LYS A 5 36.41 -17.50 23.52
N THR A 6 36.17 -16.94 24.71
CA THR A 6 34.89 -16.37 25.10
C THR A 6 34.57 -15.11 24.30
N GLU A 7 35.55 -14.22 24.08
CA GLU A 7 35.36 -13.02 23.25
C GLU A 7 34.95 -13.35 21.81
N ILE A 8 35.59 -14.35 21.19
CA ILE A 8 35.24 -14.77 19.82
C ILE A 8 33.80 -15.33 19.77
N TRP A 9 33.40 -16.13 20.76
CA TRP A 9 32.06 -16.70 20.83
C TRP A 9 30.98 -15.63 21.01
N VAL A 10 31.25 -14.62 21.85
CA VAL A 10 30.35 -13.46 22.04
C VAL A 10 30.26 -12.65 20.75
N GLY A 11 31.37 -12.43 20.04
CA GLY A 11 31.38 -11.75 18.74
C GLY A 11 30.55 -12.48 17.69
N VAL A 12 30.68 -13.81 17.59
CA VAL A 12 29.88 -14.63 16.66
C VAL A 12 28.39 -14.58 17.04
N PHE A 13 28.07 -14.69 18.34
CA PHE A 13 26.69 -14.59 18.80
C PHE A 13 26.04 -13.24 18.43
N LEU A 14 26.76 -12.13 18.67
CA LEU A 14 26.31 -10.80 18.28
C LEU A 14 26.13 -10.66 16.76
N LEU A 15 27.06 -11.21 15.97
CA LEU A 15 26.97 -11.19 14.51
C LEU A 15 25.73 -11.95 14.01
N VAL A 16 25.47 -13.13 14.57
CA VAL A 16 24.29 -13.93 14.24
C VAL A 16 23.01 -13.21 14.64
N ALA A 17 22.97 -12.60 15.83
CA ALA A 17 21.83 -11.81 16.28
C ALA A 17 21.56 -10.60 15.37
N LEU A 18 22.61 -9.89 14.94
CA LEU A 18 22.51 -8.78 13.99
C LEU A 18 21.96 -9.25 12.64
N LEU A 19 22.48 -10.36 12.10
CA LEU A 19 22.01 -10.91 10.83
C LEU A 19 20.56 -11.40 10.93
N ALA A 20 20.16 -12.01 12.04
CA ALA A 20 18.79 -12.42 12.28
C ALA A 20 17.84 -11.21 12.37
N ALA A 21 18.24 -10.15 13.08
CA ALA A 21 17.48 -8.91 13.16
C ALA A 21 17.32 -8.27 11.77
N LEU A 22 18.41 -8.18 11.01
CA LEU A 22 18.38 -7.66 9.64
C LEU A 22 17.45 -8.48 8.74
N PHE A 23 17.51 -9.81 8.82
CA PHE A 23 16.64 -10.70 8.05
C PHE A 23 15.15 -10.50 8.38
N VAL A 24 14.82 -10.38 9.67
CA VAL A 24 13.45 -10.09 10.11
C VAL A 24 13.00 -8.72 9.60
N CYS A 25 13.84 -7.68 9.73
CA CYS A 25 13.52 -6.34 9.24
C CYS A 25 13.26 -6.32 7.73
N LEU A 26 14.14 -6.93 6.92
CA LEU A 26 13.96 -6.98 5.47
C LEU A 26 12.71 -7.76 5.06
N LYS A 27 12.41 -8.87 5.74
CA LYS A 27 11.21 -9.68 5.48
C LYS A 27 9.93 -8.97 5.91
N ALA A 28 9.95 -8.31 7.08
CA ALA A 28 8.79 -7.61 7.64
C ALA A 28 8.51 -6.28 6.91
N ALA A 29 9.54 -5.58 6.44
CA ALA A 29 9.39 -4.31 5.73
C ALA A 29 8.75 -4.46 4.33
N ASN A 30 8.54 -5.70 3.85
CA ASN A 30 8.03 -5.96 2.51
C ASN A 30 8.77 -5.11 1.47
N VAL A 31 10.11 -5.27 1.44
CA VAL A 31 11.09 -4.45 0.69
C VAL A 31 10.78 -4.30 -0.81
N THR A 32 9.87 -5.10 -1.37
CA THR A 32 9.31 -4.90 -2.71
C THR A 32 8.58 -3.56 -2.85
N SER A 33 8.05 -3.00 -1.75
CA SER A 33 7.41 -1.68 -1.72
C SER A 33 8.39 -0.49 -1.83
N LEU A 34 9.71 -0.73 -1.78
CA LEU A 34 10.74 0.30 -2.01
C LEU A 34 11.00 0.55 -3.50
N ARG A 35 10.48 -0.29 -4.41
CA ARG A 35 10.40 0.09 -5.82
C ARG A 35 9.28 1.09 -5.95
N THR A 36 9.66 2.37 -6.05
CA THR A 36 8.79 3.42 -6.58
C THR A 36 8.60 3.14 -8.07
N GLU A 37 7.67 2.25 -8.41
CA GLU A 37 7.13 2.25 -9.76
C GLU A 37 6.48 3.62 -10.00
N PRO A 38 6.66 4.21 -11.19
CA PRO A 38 6.08 5.50 -11.46
C PRO A 38 4.55 5.38 -11.45
N THR A 39 3.90 6.24 -10.68
CA THR A 39 2.44 6.32 -10.54
C THR A 39 1.96 7.70 -10.96
N TYR A 40 0.73 7.77 -11.46
CA TYR A 40 0.04 9.03 -11.69
C TYR A 40 -1.10 9.19 -10.70
N ARG A 41 -1.36 10.44 -10.31
CA ARG A 41 -2.36 10.78 -9.29
C ARG A 41 -3.71 11.06 -9.93
N LEU A 42 -4.74 10.36 -9.47
CA LEU A 42 -6.14 10.64 -9.78
C LEU A 42 -6.86 11.16 -8.54
N TYR A 43 -7.86 12.02 -8.76
CA TYR A 43 -8.71 12.55 -7.71
C TYR A 43 -10.14 12.10 -7.95
N ALA A 44 -10.75 11.52 -6.93
CA ALA A 44 -12.14 11.10 -6.96
C ALA A 44 -12.88 11.69 -5.77
N THR A 45 -14.07 12.25 -6.01
CA THR A 45 -14.94 12.74 -4.96
C THR A 45 -16.04 11.71 -4.70
N PHE A 46 -16.30 11.40 -3.44
CA PHE A 46 -17.34 10.48 -3.02
C PHE A 46 -18.29 11.17 -2.05
N ASP A 47 -19.55 10.76 -2.05
CA ASP A 47 -20.51 11.22 -1.05
C ASP A 47 -20.26 10.58 0.32
N ASN A 48 -19.80 9.33 0.34
CA ASN A 48 -19.46 8.59 1.56
C ASN A 48 -18.34 7.58 1.28
N ILE A 49 -17.28 7.64 2.07
CA ILE A 49 -16.13 6.74 1.98
C ILE A 49 -16.19 5.54 2.92
N GLY A 50 -17.12 5.54 3.88
CA GLY A 50 -17.27 4.50 4.88
C GLY A 50 -16.00 4.28 5.71
N GLY A 51 -15.45 3.07 5.61
CA GLY A 51 -14.22 2.63 6.28
C GLY A 51 -12.99 2.56 5.37
N LEU A 52 -13.01 3.24 4.22
CA LEU A 52 -11.85 3.35 3.33
C LEU A 52 -10.72 4.09 4.03
N LYS A 53 -9.47 3.64 3.84
CA LYS A 53 -8.30 4.22 4.49
C LYS A 53 -7.19 4.51 3.48
N ALA A 54 -6.25 5.35 3.88
CA ALA A 54 -5.00 5.50 3.16
C ALA A 54 -4.32 4.11 3.00
N ARG A 55 -3.68 3.90 1.84
CA ARG A 55 -3.11 2.63 1.38
C ARG A 55 -4.09 1.51 1.04
N SER A 56 -5.42 1.74 1.12
CA SER A 56 -6.40 0.79 0.61
C SER A 56 -6.12 0.49 -0.88
N PRO A 57 -6.22 -0.78 -1.31
CA PRO A 57 -5.91 -1.15 -2.68
C PRO A 57 -6.97 -0.65 -3.67
N VAL A 58 -6.54 -0.23 -4.85
CA VAL A 58 -7.40 0.02 -6.01
C VAL A 58 -7.31 -1.18 -6.94
N ARG A 59 -8.46 -1.73 -7.33
CA ARG A 59 -8.55 -2.96 -8.11
C ARG A 59 -9.36 -2.78 -9.38
N ILE A 60 -8.86 -3.35 -10.49
CA ILE A 60 -9.61 -3.54 -11.73
C ILE A 60 -9.84 -5.04 -11.91
N GLY A 61 -11.09 -5.48 -12.00
CA GLY A 61 -11.40 -6.90 -12.20
C GLY A 61 -10.84 -7.84 -11.14
N GLY A 62 -10.52 -7.32 -9.93
CA GLY A 62 -9.90 -8.08 -8.84
C GLY A 62 -8.36 -7.97 -8.77
N VAL A 63 -7.70 -7.41 -9.78
CA VAL A 63 -6.24 -7.19 -9.80
C VAL A 63 -5.90 -5.84 -9.20
N VAL A 64 -4.92 -5.77 -8.31
CA VAL A 64 -4.45 -4.51 -7.72
C VAL A 64 -3.65 -3.72 -8.76
N VAL A 65 -4.08 -2.49 -9.04
CA VAL A 65 -3.47 -1.59 -10.05
C VAL A 65 -2.94 -0.29 -9.46
N GLY A 66 -3.14 -0.10 -8.15
CA GLY A 66 -2.80 1.14 -7.46
C GLY A 66 -3.25 1.12 -6.00
N ARG A 67 -3.10 2.26 -5.33
CA ARG A 67 -3.48 2.44 -3.92
C ARG A 67 -4.03 3.84 -3.66
N VAL A 68 -4.88 3.93 -2.63
CA VAL A 68 -5.29 5.22 -2.06
C VAL A 68 -4.07 5.85 -1.43
N ALA A 69 -3.74 7.04 -1.87
CA ALA A 69 -2.61 7.81 -1.36
C ALA A 69 -3.01 8.60 -0.12
N ASP A 70 -4.10 9.37 -0.22
CA ASP A 70 -4.62 10.16 0.88
C ASP A 70 -6.14 10.36 0.77
N ILE A 71 -6.77 10.74 1.87
CA ILE A 71 -8.20 11.04 1.95
C ILE A 71 -8.38 12.35 2.71
N THR A 72 -8.94 13.35 2.04
CA THR A 72 -9.18 14.68 2.61
C THR A 72 -10.66 15.03 2.51
N LEU A 73 -11.11 15.98 3.33
CA LEU A 73 -12.46 16.54 3.25
C LEU A 73 -12.36 17.90 2.57
N ASP A 74 -13.05 18.09 1.44
CA ASP A 74 -13.04 19.38 0.76
C ASP A 74 -13.77 20.43 1.61
N PRO A 75 -13.10 21.54 2.02
CA PRO A 75 -13.68 22.50 2.95
C PRO A 75 -14.84 23.32 2.35
N LYS A 76 -15.00 23.30 1.02
CA LYS A 76 -16.06 24.06 0.34
C LYS A 76 -17.33 23.25 0.17
N THR A 77 -17.18 22.00 -0.27
CA THR A 77 -18.32 21.12 -0.57
C THR A 77 -18.63 20.16 0.57
N TYR A 78 -17.72 20.02 1.54
CA TYR A 78 -17.78 19.01 2.60
C TYR A 78 -17.92 17.57 2.07
N LEU A 79 -17.46 17.33 0.84
CA LEU A 79 -17.40 16.00 0.26
C LEU A 79 -15.99 15.41 0.42
N PRO A 80 -15.89 14.13 0.82
CA PRO A 80 -14.63 13.40 0.80
C PRO A 80 -13.97 13.39 -0.58
N ARG A 81 -12.72 13.87 -0.64
CA ARG A 81 -11.83 13.78 -1.79
C ARG A 81 -10.79 12.70 -1.52
N VAL A 82 -10.78 11.68 -2.36
CA VAL A 82 -9.85 10.56 -2.30
C VAL A 82 -8.80 10.73 -3.39
N GLU A 83 -7.55 10.64 -2.98
CA GLU A 83 -6.39 10.72 -3.86
C GLU A 83 -5.87 9.31 -4.14
N LEU A 84 -5.63 8.98 -5.41
CA LEU A 84 -5.34 7.64 -5.89
C LEU A 84 -4.02 7.65 -6.65
N ASP A 85 -3.07 6.83 -6.25
CA ASP A 85 -1.87 6.55 -7.03
C ASP A 85 -2.10 5.27 -7.85
N ILE A 86 -2.15 5.41 -9.17
CA ILE A 86 -2.31 4.30 -10.12
C ILE A 86 -0.99 4.08 -10.86
N ASP A 87 -0.60 2.83 -11.04
CA ASP A 87 0.64 2.49 -11.73
C ASP A 87 0.57 2.94 -13.20
N GLU A 88 1.62 3.62 -13.71
CA GLU A 88 1.64 4.18 -15.08
C GLU A 88 1.44 3.13 -16.18
N ARG A 89 1.75 1.85 -15.90
CA ARG A 89 1.47 0.72 -16.79
C ARG A 89 -0.01 0.56 -17.15
N TYR A 90 -0.92 1.17 -16.39
CA TYR A 90 -2.38 1.11 -16.58
C TYR A 90 -2.99 2.46 -17.02
N ASN A 91 -2.25 3.28 -17.76
CA ASN A 91 -2.66 4.62 -18.21
C ASN A 91 -3.78 4.70 -19.26
N HIS A 92 -4.40 3.58 -19.66
CA HIS A 92 -5.47 3.54 -20.67
C HIS A 92 -6.86 3.35 -20.05
N ILE A 93 -7.15 4.06 -18.96
CA ILE A 93 -8.48 4.02 -18.32
C ILE A 93 -9.37 5.07 -19.00
N PRO A 94 -10.49 4.68 -19.64
CA PRO A 94 -11.42 5.62 -20.26
C PRO A 94 -12.09 6.54 -19.25
N ASP A 95 -12.45 7.75 -19.68
CA ASP A 95 -13.19 8.73 -18.86
C ASP A 95 -14.61 8.26 -18.49
N THR A 96 -15.14 7.27 -19.21
CA THR A 96 -16.43 6.61 -18.97
C THR A 96 -16.37 5.58 -17.83
N SER A 97 -15.20 5.40 -17.20
CA SER A 97 -14.99 4.46 -16.11
C SER A 97 -15.67 4.93 -14.81
N SER A 98 -15.96 3.97 -13.92
CA SER A 98 -16.59 4.24 -12.64
C SER A 98 -15.80 3.67 -11.46
N LEU A 99 -15.86 4.36 -10.33
CA LEU A 99 -15.24 3.93 -9.08
C LEU A 99 -16.33 3.57 -8.06
N ALA A 100 -16.15 2.44 -7.38
CA ALA A 100 -17.04 2.00 -6.32
C ALA A 100 -16.23 1.48 -5.13
N ILE A 101 -16.63 1.85 -3.91
CA ILE A 101 -16.03 1.28 -2.69
C ILE A 101 -16.69 -0.07 -2.43
N ARG A 102 -15.88 -1.12 -2.28
CA ARG A 102 -16.34 -2.49 -2.01
C ARG A 102 -15.61 -3.06 -0.81
N THR A 103 -16.26 -4.01 -0.13
CA THR A 103 -15.67 -4.74 1.00
C THR A 103 -15.15 -6.09 0.53
N SER A 104 -13.97 -6.49 1.01
CA SER A 104 -13.43 -7.82 0.71
C SER A 104 -14.17 -8.88 1.54
N GLY A 105 -15.22 -9.48 0.98
CA GLY A 105 -16.06 -10.45 1.71
C GLY A 105 -16.94 -9.78 2.78
N LEU A 106 -17.29 -10.52 3.83
CA LEU A 106 -18.22 -10.04 4.88
C LEU A 106 -17.56 -9.12 5.91
N LEU A 107 -16.31 -9.39 6.26
CA LEU A 107 -15.57 -8.71 7.35
C LEU A 107 -14.21 -8.15 6.91
N GLY A 108 -13.89 -8.22 5.62
CA GLY A 108 -12.59 -7.76 5.15
C GLY A 108 -12.52 -6.25 5.00
N GLU A 109 -11.35 -5.80 4.59
CA GLU A 109 -11.09 -4.38 4.40
C GLU A 109 -11.81 -3.84 3.16
N GLN A 110 -12.11 -2.54 3.21
CA GLN A 110 -12.65 -1.81 2.07
C GLN A 110 -11.54 -1.49 1.06
N TYR A 111 -11.90 -1.62 -0.21
CA TYR A 111 -11.04 -1.36 -1.36
C TYR A 111 -11.83 -0.59 -2.42
N LEU A 112 -11.11 0.07 -3.31
CA LEU A 112 -11.72 0.73 -4.46
C LEU A 112 -11.75 -0.23 -5.66
N ALA A 113 -12.95 -0.50 -6.16
CA ALA A 113 -13.18 -1.19 -7.41
C ALA A 113 -13.30 -0.16 -8.53
N LEU A 114 -12.36 -0.18 -9.45
CA LEU A 114 -12.41 0.59 -10.68
C LEU A 114 -12.99 -0.31 -11.78
N ASN A 115 -14.16 0.07 -12.29
CA ASN A 115 -14.79 -0.58 -13.43
C ASN A 115 -14.43 0.21 -14.68
N VAL A 116 -13.72 -0.45 -15.60
CA VAL A 116 -13.30 0.14 -16.87
C VAL A 116 -14.54 0.38 -17.73
N GLY A 117 -14.67 1.62 -18.20
CA GLY A 117 -15.71 2.01 -19.14
C GLY A 117 -15.48 1.48 -20.55
N PHE A 118 -16.35 1.86 -21.47
CA PHE A 118 -16.25 1.57 -22.90
C PHE A 118 -15.67 2.76 -23.67
#